data_AF-A0A4Q1ITB1-F1
#
_entry.id   AF-A0A4Q1ITB1-F1
#
_cell.length_a   1.000
_cell.length_b   1.000
_cell.length_c   1.000
_cell.angle_alpha   90.00
_cell.angle_beta   90.00
_cell.angle_gamma   90.00
#
_symmetry.space_group_name_H-M   'P 1'
#
loop_
_entity.id
_entity.type
_entity.pdbx_description
1 polymer ?
#
loop_
_entity_poly.entity_id
_entity_poly.type
_entity_poly.pdbx_seq_one_letter_code
_entity_poly.pdbx_strand_id
1 'polypeptide(L)'
;MNIYIKNLVVITIVLSSILTNAQMKTNLALPDDMKAPYLTQITTFGQRCDWSLDGKKLIFLEKTFGDVYEVEVATGELTPLTHHYFHEGYTRALYLSNGDILLSGSKTFDAKDPWKSRHPDNAELWVLKRDLSGPPTPLGVFCKEGPTASRKQLKIAWTVDDIYISDIVYENGVPRLKQIDTIVRSQDLPKEVKNWRLETQNFRPPFDEELIFNAHYPSIEYEAEVMGINLKTKNIVNYSQRPDCYDEPEGIFPDGKHILVESTRHHPKRAEGHTTWDYIDLYKLALDGSGKMERITYFNKDLKYKATNPVVSDDGKFMAFQYSVVGETTGIGHGIIIWDFEKEKEVKQ
;
A
#
# COMPACT_ATOMS: atom_id res chain seq x y z
N MET A 1 -65.82 39.80 -16.62
CA MET A 1 -65.38 39.19 -15.34
C MET A 1 -64.50 38.00 -15.71
N ASN A 2 -63.29 37.96 -15.14
CA ASN A 2 -62.19 36.99 -15.33
C ASN A 2 -62.66 35.53 -15.57
N ILE A 3 -61.93 34.67 -16.28
CA ILE A 3 -60.64 34.09 -15.84
C ILE A 3 -59.90 33.47 -17.04
N TYR A 4 -58.59 33.73 -17.09
CA TYR A 4 -57.57 33.12 -17.95
C TYR A 4 -57.46 31.59 -17.73
N ILE A 5 -57.51 30.80 -18.80
CA ILE A 5 -56.96 29.44 -18.80
C ILE A 5 -55.46 29.55 -19.09
N LYS A 6 -54.64 29.48 -18.04
CA LYS A 6 -53.20 29.24 -18.16
C LYS A 6 -52.99 27.72 -18.25
N ASN A 7 -52.53 27.26 -19.41
CA ASN A 7 -51.94 25.92 -19.54
C ASN A 7 -50.66 25.88 -18.69
N LEU A 8 -50.72 25.21 -17.55
CA LEU A 8 -49.57 24.96 -16.69
C LEU A 8 -48.87 23.69 -17.22
N VAL A 9 -47.79 23.87 -17.98
CA VAL A 9 -46.86 22.76 -18.27
C VAL A 9 -46.06 22.52 -16.98
N VAL A 10 -46.34 21.41 -16.32
CA VAL A 10 -45.50 20.93 -15.20
C VAL A 10 -44.25 20.31 -15.82
N ILE A 11 -43.15 21.06 -15.84
CA ILE A 11 -41.83 20.51 -16.12
C ILE A 11 -41.35 19.86 -14.82
N THR A 12 -41.50 18.55 -14.72
CA THR A 12 -40.84 17.76 -13.67
C THR A 12 -39.36 17.70 -14.01
N ILE A 13 -38.56 18.61 -13.43
CA ILE A 13 -37.10 18.50 -13.47
C ILE A 13 -36.73 17.32 -12.56
N VAL A 14 -36.54 16.15 -13.16
CA VAL A 14 -35.84 15.04 -12.51
C VAL A 14 -34.38 15.43 -12.47
N LEU A 15 -33.96 16.11 -11.40
CA LEU A 15 -32.56 16.23 -11.04
C LEU A 15 -32.08 14.84 -10.61
N SER A 16 -31.69 14.02 -11.59
CA SER A 16 -30.81 12.89 -11.32
C SER A 16 -29.51 13.47 -10.80
N SER A 17 -29.34 13.46 -9.48
CA SER A 17 -28.06 13.70 -8.82
C SER A 17 -27.08 12.67 -9.35
N ILE A 18 -26.26 13.08 -10.32
CA ILE A 18 -25.01 12.39 -10.63
C ILE A 18 -24.18 12.56 -9.38
N LEU A 19 -24.19 11.55 -8.51
CA LEU A 19 -23.25 11.41 -7.42
C LEU A 19 -21.88 11.22 -8.07
N THR A 20 -21.19 12.32 -8.32
CA THR A 20 -19.75 12.31 -8.50
C THR A 20 -19.18 11.72 -7.21
N ASN A 21 -18.57 10.54 -7.28
CA ASN A 21 -17.75 9.98 -6.20
C ASN A 21 -16.51 10.86 -6.03
N ALA A 22 -16.69 12.06 -5.52
CA ALA A 22 -15.61 12.87 -5.02
C ALA A 22 -15.09 12.19 -3.74
N GLN A 23 -13.78 12.03 -3.63
CA GLN A 23 -13.17 11.61 -2.37
C GLN A 23 -13.60 12.59 -1.29
N MET A 24 -14.15 12.08 -0.18
CA MET A 24 -14.66 12.94 0.87
C MET A 24 -13.52 13.81 1.42
N LYS A 25 -13.62 15.12 1.22
CA LYS A 25 -12.76 16.09 1.90
C LYS A 25 -13.32 16.25 3.30
N THR A 26 -12.99 15.34 4.19
CA THR A 26 -13.44 15.40 5.57
C THR A 26 -12.63 16.46 6.32
N ASN A 27 -13.29 17.50 6.83
CA ASN A 27 -12.74 18.37 7.87
C ASN A 27 -12.72 17.61 9.22
N LEU A 28 -12.12 16.42 9.24
CA LEU A 28 -12.00 15.63 10.44
C LEU A 28 -10.82 16.16 11.27
N ALA A 29 -11.01 16.19 12.59
CA ALA A 29 -9.90 16.41 13.50
C ALA A 29 -8.84 15.33 13.28
N LEU A 30 -7.58 15.61 13.62
CA LEU A 30 -6.56 14.56 13.64
C LEU A 30 -6.92 13.52 14.72
N PRO A 31 -6.57 12.24 14.52
CA PRO A 31 -6.70 11.21 15.56
C PRO A 31 -6.02 11.66 16.85
N ASP A 32 -6.64 11.43 18.01
CA ASP A 32 -6.05 11.82 19.30
C ASP A 32 -4.70 11.14 19.55
N ASP A 33 -4.49 9.95 18.99
CA ASP A 33 -3.22 9.21 19.03
C ASP A 33 -2.06 10.03 18.47
N MET A 34 -2.30 10.93 17.51
CA MET A 34 -1.30 11.82 16.91
C MET A 34 -0.67 12.81 17.90
N LYS A 35 -1.24 12.97 19.09
CA LYS A 35 -0.68 13.81 20.16
C LYS A 35 0.52 13.16 20.86
N ALA A 36 0.79 11.87 20.61
CA ALA A 36 1.92 11.19 21.23
C ALA A 36 3.25 11.85 20.83
N PRO A 37 4.18 12.08 21.78
CA PRO A 37 5.42 12.81 21.50
C PRO A 37 6.37 12.08 20.56
N TYR A 38 6.20 10.77 20.38
CA TYR A 38 6.95 9.92 19.45
C TYR A 38 6.31 9.83 18.05
N LEU A 39 5.24 10.58 17.80
CA LEU A 39 4.62 10.71 16.48
C LEU A 39 4.91 12.09 15.89
N THR A 40 5.17 12.12 14.58
CA THR A 40 5.33 13.37 13.81
C THR A 40 4.52 13.27 12.53
N GLN A 41 3.60 14.21 12.30
CA GLN A 41 2.93 14.32 11.00
C GLN A 41 3.88 15.01 10.00
N ILE A 42 4.25 14.29 8.94
CA ILE A 42 5.16 14.78 7.90
C ILE A 42 4.39 15.48 6.78
N THR A 43 3.23 14.94 6.41
CA THR A 43 2.38 15.54 5.39
C THR A 43 0.92 15.59 5.84
N THR A 44 0.18 16.56 5.29
CA THR A 44 -1.27 16.70 5.51
C THR A 44 -2.10 16.08 4.38
N PHE A 45 -1.45 15.38 3.45
CA PHE A 45 -2.04 14.67 2.32
C PHE A 45 -1.10 13.53 1.90
N GLY A 46 -1.64 12.62 1.09
CA GLY A 46 -0.85 11.54 0.50
C GLY A 46 -0.97 10.21 1.23
N GLN A 47 -0.41 9.20 0.57
CA GLN A 47 -0.63 7.79 0.89
C GLN A 47 0.51 6.91 0.33
N ARG A 48 0.60 5.67 0.81
CA ARG A 48 1.41 4.59 0.24
C ARG A 48 2.90 4.93 0.17
N CYS A 49 3.46 5.41 1.28
CA CYS A 49 4.85 5.85 1.31
C CYS A 49 5.86 4.71 1.31
N ASP A 50 7.11 5.01 0.95
CA ASP A 50 8.28 4.14 1.07
C ASP A 50 9.52 4.96 1.49
N TRP A 51 10.46 4.32 2.18
CA TRP A 51 11.68 4.96 2.70
C TRP A 51 12.82 4.95 1.68
N SER A 52 13.50 6.09 1.55
CA SER A 52 14.79 6.15 0.84
C SER A 52 15.81 5.24 1.50
N LEU A 53 16.80 4.76 0.74
CA LEU A 53 17.86 3.85 1.21
C LEU A 53 18.72 4.42 2.34
N ASP A 54 18.79 5.75 2.44
CA ASP A 54 19.52 6.44 3.50
C ASP A 54 18.62 6.92 4.66
N GLY A 55 17.32 6.60 4.62
CA GLY A 55 16.36 6.94 5.67
C GLY A 55 16.08 8.44 5.82
N LYS A 56 16.47 9.27 4.85
CA LYS A 56 16.27 10.73 4.93
C LYS A 56 14.98 11.21 4.30
N LYS A 57 14.41 10.42 3.39
CA LYS A 57 13.28 10.83 2.57
C LYS A 57 12.21 9.76 2.53
N LEU A 58 10.99 10.22 2.29
CA LEU A 58 9.84 9.39 1.99
C LEU A 58 9.34 9.70 0.59
N ILE A 59 9.20 8.68 -0.25
CA ILE A 59 8.42 8.78 -1.49
C ILE A 59 6.98 8.43 -1.16
N PHE A 60 6.00 9.09 -1.77
CA PHE A 60 4.57 8.82 -1.55
C PHE A 60 3.72 9.30 -2.73
N LEU A 61 2.46 8.86 -2.77
CA LEU A 61 1.49 9.33 -3.77
C LEU A 61 0.62 10.45 -3.19
N GLU A 62 0.29 11.46 -3.98
CA GLU A 62 -0.67 12.51 -3.59
C GLU A 62 -2.04 11.92 -3.22
N LYS A 63 -2.50 10.96 -4.03
CA LYS A 63 -3.73 10.17 -3.89
C LYS A 63 -3.63 8.96 -4.82
N THR A 64 -4.61 8.06 -4.77
CA THR A 64 -4.69 6.97 -5.76
C THR A 64 -4.88 7.57 -7.15
N PHE A 65 -4.04 7.18 -8.11
CA PHE A 65 -3.98 7.75 -9.47
C PHE A 65 -3.51 9.21 -9.50
N GLY A 66 -2.75 9.64 -8.48
CA GLY A 66 -2.16 10.97 -8.39
C GLY A 66 -0.69 11.01 -8.82
N ASP A 67 -0.11 12.18 -8.62
CA ASP A 67 1.33 12.45 -8.74
C ASP A 67 2.14 11.74 -7.64
N VAL A 68 3.44 11.56 -7.91
CA VAL A 68 4.41 11.05 -6.95
C VAL A 68 5.24 12.19 -6.39
N TYR A 69 5.38 12.20 -5.07
CA TYR A 69 6.16 13.19 -4.34
C TYR A 69 7.26 12.51 -3.52
N GLU A 70 8.32 13.25 -3.27
CA GLU A 70 9.32 12.96 -2.25
C GLU A 70 9.26 14.05 -1.18
N VAL A 71 9.39 13.69 0.10
CA VAL A 71 9.54 14.63 1.21
C VAL A 71 10.84 14.36 1.97
N GLU A 72 11.63 15.41 2.21
CA GLU A 72 12.79 15.35 3.11
C GLU A 72 12.31 15.38 4.56
N VAL A 73 12.60 14.32 5.34
CA VAL A 73 12.03 14.13 6.68
C VAL A 73 12.49 15.21 7.65
N ALA A 74 13.75 15.65 7.53
CA ALA A 74 14.31 16.64 8.45
C ALA A 74 13.71 18.05 8.28
N THR A 75 13.29 18.40 7.06
CA THR A 75 12.87 19.78 6.71
C THR A 75 11.40 19.90 6.34
N GLY A 76 10.75 18.80 5.97
CA GLY A 76 9.40 18.80 5.38
C GLY A 76 9.35 19.33 3.95
N GLU A 77 10.49 19.51 3.28
CA GLU A 77 10.55 20.02 1.91
C GLU A 77 10.00 18.97 0.93
N LEU A 78 9.02 19.40 0.11
CA LEU A 78 8.34 18.56 -0.87
C LEU A 78 8.94 18.75 -2.26
N THR A 79 9.25 17.64 -2.93
CA THR A 79 9.70 17.60 -4.33
C THR A 79 8.73 16.76 -5.16
N PRO A 80 8.04 17.34 -6.17
CA PRO A 80 7.26 16.53 -7.10
C PRO A 80 8.19 15.76 -8.04
N LEU A 81 7.96 14.46 -8.18
CA LEU A 81 8.80 13.58 -9.02
C LEU A 81 8.20 13.34 -10.40
N THR A 82 6.95 13.75 -10.63
CA THR A 82 6.21 13.43 -11.87
C THR A 82 5.64 14.63 -12.63
N HIS A 83 5.83 15.85 -12.13
CA HIS A 83 5.30 17.06 -12.77
C HIS A 83 5.97 17.41 -14.11
N HIS A 84 7.11 16.81 -14.45
CA HIS A 84 7.86 17.11 -15.67
C HIS A 84 7.39 16.31 -16.90
N TYR A 85 6.35 15.48 -16.79
CA TYR A 85 5.73 14.76 -17.90
C TYR A 85 4.22 14.54 -17.67
N PHE A 86 3.47 14.25 -18.72
CA PHE A 86 2.04 13.92 -18.61
C PHE A 86 1.85 12.43 -18.31
N HIS A 87 0.91 12.10 -17.42
CA HIS A 87 0.57 10.73 -17.08
C HIS A 87 -0.87 10.62 -16.56
N GLU A 88 -1.32 9.38 -16.48
CA GLU A 88 -2.68 9.00 -16.05
C GLU A 88 -2.76 8.63 -14.56
N GLY A 89 -1.62 8.77 -13.85
CA GLY A 89 -1.53 8.59 -12.40
C GLY A 89 -0.99 7.23 -11.98
N TYR A 90 -0.53 7.17 -10.72
CA TYR A 90 0.11 5.98 -10.17
C TYR A 90 -0.64 5.41 -8.95
N THR A 91 -0.44 4.12 -8.71
CA THR A 91 -1.02 3.37 -7.58
C THR A 91 0.03 2.96 -6.55
N ARG A 92 1.31 2.86 -6.94
CA ARG A 92 2.47 2.71 -6.05
C ARG A 92 3.71 3.41 -6.61
N ALA A 93 4.57 3.85 -5.71
CA ALA A 93 5.93 4.30 -5.99
C ALA A 93 6.88 3.77 -4.90
N LEU A 94 7.97 3.12 -5.30
CA LEU A 94 8.93 2.49 -4.40
C LEU A 94 10.36 2.81 -4.85
N TYR A 95 11.30 2.92 -3.91
CA TYR A 95 12.71 3.07 -4.27
C TYR A 95 13.29 1.74 -4.77
N LEU A 96 14.04 1.81 -5.87
CA LEU A 96 14.95 0.76 -6.30
C LEU A 96 16.31 0.93 -5.61
N SER A 97 17.07 -0.16 -5.48
CA SER A 97 18.39 -0.16 -4.82
C SER A 97 19.45 0.73 -5.49
N ASN A 98 19.24 1.19 -6.73
CA ASN A 98 20.11 2.17 -7.40
C ASN A 98 19.61 3.63 -7.25
N GLY A 99 18.51 3.85 -6.54
CA GLY A 99 17.88 5.16 -6.34
C GLY A 99 16.83 5.54 -7.39
N ASP A 100 16.68 4.78 -8.48
CA ASP A 100 15.54 4.94 -9.40
C ASP A 100 14.23 4.52 -8.70
N ILE A 101 13.10 4.78 -9.34
CA ILE A 101 11.78 4.59 -8.74
C ILE A 101 11.00 3.55 -9.54
N LEU A 102 10.54 2.50 -8.87
CA LEU A 102 9.56 1.56 -9.41
C LEU A 102 8.16 2.17 -9.25
N LEU A 103 7.44 2.29 -10.35
CA LEU A 103 6.07 2.78 -10.38
C LEU A 103 5.11 1.66 -10.79
N SER A 104 3.92 1.64 -10.19
CA SER A 104 2.76 0.91 -10.69
C SER A 104 1.69 1.91 -11.11
N GLY A 105 1.11 1.74 -12.29
CA GLY A 105 0.09 2.65 -12.82
C GLY A 105 -0.36 2.23 -14.21
N SER A 106 -1.47 2.81 -14.68
CA SER A 106 -2.01 2.49 -16.00
C SER A 106 -1.59 3.51 -17.06
N LYS A 107 -1.54 3.05 -18.32
CA LYS A 107 -1.40 3.91 -19.51
C LYS A 107 -2.59 4.82 -19.76
N THR A 108 -3.77 4.46 -19.24
CA THR A 108 -5.02 5.18 -19.47
C THR A 108 -5.78 5.38 -18.16
N PHE A 109 -6.50 6.49 -18.06
CA PHE A 109 -7.39 6.78 -16.94
C PHE A 109 -8.77 7.17 -17.44
N ASP A 110 -9.80 6.50 -16.93
CA ASP A 110 -11.20 6.87 -17.13
C ASP A 110 -11.73 7.51 -15.85
N ALA A 111 -11.92 8.83 -15.86
CA ALA A 111 -12.45 9.55 -14.71
C ALA A 111 -13.87 9.11 -14.31
N LYS A 112 -14.62 8.44 -15.19
CA LYS A 112 -15.95 7.88 -14.87
C LYS A 112 -15.86 6.51 -14.20
N ASP A 113 -14.73 5.81 -14.36
CA ASP A 113 -14.47 4.49 -13.79
C ASP A 113 -12.97 4.32 -13.44
N PRO A 114 -12.47 5.11 -12.47
CA PRO A 114 -11.04 5.23 -12.20
C PRO A 114 -10.44 3.93 -11.68
N TRP A 115 -11.26 3.08 -11.06
CA TRP A 115 -10.81 1.81 -10.47
C TRP A 115 -10.34 0.79 -11.51
N LYS A 116 -10.75 0.92 -12.78
CA LYS A 116 -10.19 0.12 -13.87
C LYS A 116 -8.68 0.28 -14.01
N SER A 117 -8.14 1.47 -13.75
CA SER A 117 -6.70 1.73 -13.83
C SER A 117 -5.88 1.00 -12.76
N ARG A 118 -6.53 0.45 -11.71
CA ARG A 118 -5.91 -0.41 -10.68
C ARG A 118 -6.04 -1.91 -11.01
N HIS A 119 -6.84 -2.29 -12.00
CA HIS A 119 -7.06 -3.69 -12.36
C HIS A 119 -5.79 -4.30 -13.01
N PRO A 120 -5.47 -5.59 -12.78
CA PRO A 120 -4.34 -6.28 -13.42
C PRO A 120 -4.29 -6.17 -14.94
N ASP A 121 -5.43 -5.98 -15.61
CA ASP A 121 -5.45 -5.84 -17.07
C ASP A 121 -4.92 -4.47 -17.55
N ASN A 122 -4.79 -3.51 -16.64
CA ASN A 122 -4.49 -2.11 -16.98
C ASN A 122 -3.27 -1.55 -16.22
N ALA A 123 -3.01 -1.99 -14.99
CA ALA A 123 -1.90 -1.52 -14.18
C ALA A 123 -0.60 -2.25 -14.56
N GLU A 124 0.41 -1.50 -14.98
CA GLU A 124 1.71 -2.03 -15.38
C GLU A 124 2.86 -1.43 -14.55
N LEU A 125 4.01 -2.09 -14.61
CA LEU A 125 5.21 -1.64 -13.91
C LEU A 125 6.11 -0.78 -14.81
N TRP A 126 6.69 0.24 -14.20
CA TRP A 126 7.56 1.21 -14.85
C TRP A 126 8.76 1.56 -14.00
N VAL A 127 9.81 2.05 -14.63
CA VAL A 127 10.97 2.63 -13.96
C VAL A 127 11.10 4.10 -14.33
N LEU A 128 11.03 4.97 -13.33
CA LEU A 128 11.38 6.39 -13.43
C LEU A 128 12.82 6.57 -12.95
N LYS A 129 13.66 7.16 -13.80
CA LYS A 129 15.05 7.45 -13.44
C LYS A 129 15.14 8.55 -12.40
N ARG A 130 16.06 8.40 -11.46
CA ARG A 130 16.23 9.34 -10.34
C ARG A 130 16.65 10.75 -10.77
N ASP A 131 17.34 10.85 -11.91
CA ASP A 131 17.76 12.13 -12.49
C ASP A 131 16.60 12.92 -13.12
N LEU A 132 15.39 12.33 -13.18
CA LEU A 132 14.19 12.91 -13.77
C LEU A 132 14.41 13.40 -15.21
N SER A 133 15.34 12.78 -15.94
CA SER A 133 15.71 13.15 -17.31
C SER A 133 14.60 12.94 -18.35
N GLY A 134 13.52 12.25 -17.99
CA GLY A 134 12.37 12.02 -18.86
C GLY A 134 11.23 11.27 -18.16
N PRO A 135 10.21 10.86 -18.93
CA PRO A 135 9.12 10.01 -18.44
C PRO A 135 9.62 8.59 -18.10
N PRO A 136 8.85 7.82 -17.32
CA PRO A 136 9.24 6.47 -16.94
C PRO A 136 9.19 5.49 -18.12
N THR A 137 10.02 4.45 -18.05
CA THR A 137 10.09 3.38 -19.05
C THR A 137 9.24 2.18 -18.60
N PRO A 138 8.33 1.65 -19.44
CA PRO A 138 7.55 0.46 -19.08
C PRO A 138 8.42 -0.78 -19.03
N LEU A 139 8.20 -1.63 -18.03
CA LEU A 139 8.86 -2.93 -17.91
C LEU A 139 8.14 -4.05 -18.70
N GLY A 140 6.98 -3.75 -19.29
CA GLY A 140 6.23 -4.66 -20.17
C GLY A 140 5.47 -5.76 -19.43
N VAL A 141 5.22 -5.59 -18.13
CA VAL A 141 4.47 -6.53 -17.30
C VAL A 141 3.36 -5.82 -16.53
N PHE A 142 2.26 -6.53 -16.34
CA PHE A 142 1.16 -6.09 -15.52
C PHE A 142 1.37 -6.45 -14.05
N CYS A 143 0.69 -5.72 -13.18
CA CYS A 143 0.77 -5.90 -11.73
C CYS A 143 -0.59 -5.60 -11.10
N LYS A 144 -1.06 -6.56 -10.29
CA LYS A 144 -2.20 -6.43 -9.41
C LYS A 144 -1.72 -6.07 -8.02
N GLU A 145 -1.75 -4.77 -7.74
CA GLU A 145 -1.43 -4.21 -6.42
C GLU A 145 -0.04 -4.64 -5.90
N GLY A 146 0.36 -4.14 -4.72
CA GLY A 146 1.72 -4.13 -4.15
C GLY A 146 2.86 -4.87 -4.90
N PRO A 147 3.58 -4.26 -5.86
CA PRO A 147 4.91 -4.77 -6.19
C PRO A 147 5.84 -4.55 -4.99
N THR A 148 6.94 -5.28 -4.94
CA THR A 148 8.04 -5.00 -3.99
C THR A 148 9.36 -4.89 -4.72
N ALA A 149 10.23 -4.01 -4.22
CA ALA A 149 11.61 -3.90 -4.64
C ALA A 149 12.54 -4.46 -3.56
N SER A 150 13.62 -5.11 -3.98
CA SER A 150 14.74 -5.42 -3.09
C SER A 150 15.46 -4.13 -2.72
N ARG A 151 15.82 -4.01 -1.45
CA ARG A 151 16.56 -2.87 -0.93
C ARG A 151 18.06 -2.92 -1.23
N LYS A 152 18.57 -4.07 -1.69
CA LYS A 152 20.00 -4.32 -1.91
C LYS A 152 20.36 -4.73 -3.33
N GLN A 153 19.39 -5.20 -4.10
CA GLN A 153 19.58 -5.73 -5.45
C GLN A 153 18.60 -5.01 -6.38
N LEU A 154 18.95 -4.88 -7.66
CA LEU A 154 18.01 -4.41 -8.67
C LEU A 154 17.08 -5.58 -9.03
N LYS A 155 16.19 -5.90 -8.10
CA LYS A 155 15.30 -7.05 -8.14
C LYS A 155 13.93 -6.64 -7.66
N ILE A 156 12.90 -7.11 -8.34
CA ILE A 156 11.51 -6.85 -8.01
C ILE A 156 10.71 -8.14 -7.99
N ALA A 157 9.63 -8.14 -7.23
CA ALA A 157 8.58 -9.15 -7.32
C ALA A 157 7.22 -8.47 -7.43
N TRP A 158 6.28 -9.12 -8.09
CA TRP A 158 4.93 -8.60 -8.30
C TRP A 158 3.94 -9.75 -8.50
N THR A 159 2.65 -9.43 -8.36
CA THR A 159 1.57 -10.40 -8.51
C THR A 159 0.64 -10.02 -9.65
N VAL A 160 0.06 -11.02 -10.32
CA VAL A 160 -1.15 -10.85 -11.15
C VAL A 160 -2.17 -11.89 -10.66
N ASP A 161 -1.93 -13.14 -11.01
CA ASP A 161 -2.57 -14.33 -10.40
C ASP A 161 -1.54 -15.11 -9.56
N ASP A 162 -0.37 -15.32 -10.16
CA ASP A 162 0.81 -15.90 -9.52
C ASP A 162 1.79 -14.80 -9.07
N ILE A 163 2.76 -15.16 -8.23
CA ILE A 163 3.88 -14.27 -7.88
C ILE A 163 5.04 -14.51 -8.84
N TYR A 164 5.52 -13.41 -9.42
CA TYR A 164 6.66 -13.36 -10.31
C TYR A 164 7.83 -12.60 -9.67
N ILE A 165 9.04 -12.92 -10.10
CA ILE A 165 10.27 -12.24 -9.69
C ILE A 165 11.15 -12.00 -10.90
N SER A 166 11.89 -10.89 -10.91
CA SER A 166 12.89 -10.61 -11.94
C SER A 166 13.93 -9.60 -11.45
N ASP A 167 15.13 -9.69 -12.02
CA ASP A 167 16.14 -8.64 -11.94
C ASP A 167 15.88 -7.57 -13.00
N ILE A 168 16.08 -6.31 -12.65
CA ILE A 168 16.13 -5.17 -13.57
C ILE A 168 17.57 -5.02 -14.07
N VAL A 169 17.74 -4.98 -15.39
CA VAL A 169 19.01 -4.70 -16.07
C VAL A 169 18.87 -3.46 -16.94
N TYR A 170 19.97 -2.72 -17.13
CA TYR A 170 19.99 -1.54 -17.99
C TYR A 170 20.78 -1.84 -19.26
N GLU A 171 20.09 -1.86 -20.39
CA GLU A 171 20.69 -2.04 -21.71
C GLU A 171 20.72 -0.68 -22.40
N ASN A 172 21.93 -0.14 -22.67
CA ASN A 172 22.10 1.21 -23.21
C ASN A 172 21.35 2.28 -22.40
N GLY A 173 21.32 2.13 -21.07
CA GLY A 173 20.64 3.04 -20.16
C GLY A 173 19.11 2.91 -20.13
N VAL A 174 18.53 1.88 -20.75
CA VAL A 174 17.09 1.59 -20.72
C VAL A 174 16.83 0.40 -19.79
N PRO A 175 15.99 0.55 -18.74
CA PRO A 175 15.68 -0.54 -17.82
C PRO A 175 14.81 -1.61 -18.49
N ARG A 176 15.12 -2.87 -18.22
CA ARG A 176 14.40 -4.07 -18.71
C ARG A 176 14.40 -5.17 -17.68
N LEU A 177 13.42 -6.06 -17.76
CA LEU A 177 13.41 -7.30 -17.00
C LEU A 177 14.31 -8.33 -17.68
N LYS A 178 15.20 -8.97 -16.92
CA LYS A 178 16.16 -9.95 -17.46
C LYS A 178 15.48 -11.29 -17.76
N GLN A 179 15.08 -12.00 -16.71
CA GLN A 179 14.38 -13.26 -16.76
C GLN A 179 13.26 -13.20 -15.73
N ILE A 180 12.05 -13.56 -16.13
CA ILE A 180 10.88 -13.57 -15.26
C ILE A 180 10.66 -15.01 -14.80
N ASP A 181 10.75 -15.24 -13.50
CA ASP A 181 10.46 -16.53 -12.89
C ASP A 181 9.14 -16.46 -12.13
N THR A 182 8.29 -17.49 -12.27
CA THR A 182 7.13 -17.69 -11.40
C THR A 182 7.56 -18.44 -10.14
N ILE A 183 7.37 -17.84 -8.97
CA ILE A 183 7.87 -18.40 -7.70
C ILE A 183 6.79 -19.00 -6.81
N VAL A 184 5.56 -18.47 -6.85
CA VAL A 184 4.41 -19.02 -6.12
C VAL A 184 3.23 -19.05 -7.06
N ARG A 185 2.58 -20.21 -7.16
CA ARG A 185 1.25 -20.30 -7.75
C ARG A 185 0.21 -20.48 -6.68
N SER A 186 -0.96 -19.91 -6.91
CA SER A 186 -2.10 -20.03 -6.00
C SER A 186 -2.46 -21.50 -5.67
N GLN A 187 -2.30 -22.40 -6.65
CA GLN A 187 -2.52 -23.84 -6.49
C GLN A 187 -1.42 -24.58 -5.70
N ASP A 188 -0.23 -23.98 -5.57
CA ASP A 188 0.93 -24.56 -4.88
C ASP A 188 0.91 -24.23 -3.37
N LEU A 189 -0.06 -23.42 -2.93
CA LEU A 189 -0.27 -23.07 -1.53
C LEU A 189 -0.66 -24.30 -0.67
N PRO A 190 -0.36 -24.26 0.65
CA PRO A 190 -0.82 -25.27 1.61
C PRO A 190 -2.33 -25.50 1.53
N LYS A 191 -2.77 -26.69 1.95
CA LYS A 191 -4.17 -27.16 1.79
C LYS A 191 -5.18 -26.16 2.34
N GLU A 192 -4.86 -25.54 3.47
CA GLU A 192 -5.70 -24.63 4.24
C GLU A 192 -6.01 -23.34 3.46
N VAL A 193 -5.04 -22.88 2.67
CA VAL A 193 -5.11 -21.63 1.88
C VAL A 193 -4.98 -21.91 0.38
N LYS A 194 -5.28 -23.14 -0.05
CA LYS A 194 -5.09 -23.56 -1.43
C LYS A 194 -6.01 -22.77 -2.36
N ASN A 195 -5.47 -22.30 -3.49
CA ASN A 195 -6.16 -21.47 -4.47
C ASN A 195 -6.56 -20.07 -3.96
N TRP A 196 -5.95 -19.61 -2.88
CA TRP A 196 -6.15 -18.23 -2.43
C TRP A 196 -5.43 -17.24 -3.34
N ARG A 197 -5.96 -16.02 -3.40
CA ARG A 197 -5.34 -14.92 -4.14
C ARG A 197 -4.04 -14.55 -3.45
N LEU A 198 -3.07 -14.13 -4.26
CA LEU A 198 -1.75 -13.74 -3.80
C LEU A 198 -1.61 -12.21 -3.92
N GLU A 199 -0.82 -11.63 -3.03
CA GLU A 199 -0.30 -10.26 -3.18
C GLU A 199 1.12 -10.20 -2.61
N THR A 200 2.05 -9.69 -3.40
CA THR A 200 3.45 -9.57 -2.99
C THR A 200 3.61 -8.41 -2.01
N GLN A 201 4.52 -8.52 -1.03
CA GLN A 201 4.69 -7.44 -0.05
C GLN A 201 6.14 -7.05 0.17
N ASN A 202 7.03 -7.97 0.60
CA ASN A 202 8.42 -7.60 0.90
C ASN A 202 9.42 -8.74 0.68
N PHE A 203 10.64 -8.39 0.26
CA PHE A 203 11.80 -9.28 0.42
C PHE A 203 12.27 -9.29 1.88
N ARG A 204 12.63 -10.47 2.40
CA ARG A 204 13.13 -10.61 3.76
C ARG A 204 14.61 -10.23 3.86
N PRO A 205 14.95 -9.15 4.58
CA PRO A 205 16.35 -8.81 4.83
C PRO A 205 17.00 -9.83 5.76
N PRO A 206 18.34 -9.87 5.82
CA PRO A 206 19.27 -8.98 5.12
C PRO A 206 19.72 -9.50 3.75
N PHE A 207 19.26 -10.66 3.29
CA PHE A 207 19.80 -11.33 2.09
C PHE A 207 18.80 -11.48 0.94
N ASP A 208 17.52 -11.14 1.16
CA ASP A 208 16.43 -11.31 0.18
C ASP A 208 16.32 -12.76 -0.31
N GLU A 209 16.55 -13.72 0.58
CA GLU A 209 16.43 -15.16 0.30
C GLU A 209 15.00 -15.69 0.49
N GLU A 210 14.12 -14.87 1.04
CA GLU A 210 12.71 -15.17 1.23
C GLU A 210 11.87 -13.99 0.76
N LEU A 211 10.73 -14.28 0.14
CA LEU A 211 9.71 -13.30 -0.18
C LEU A 211 8.52 -13.50 0.74
N ILE A 212 8.08 -12.41 1.38
CA ILE A 212 6.88 -12.34 2.19
C ILE A 212 5.73 -11.82 1.32
N PHE A 213 4.58 -12.48 1.42
CA PHE A 213 3.41 -12.21 0.60
C PHE A 213 2.13 -12.46 1.41
N ASN A 214 1.03 -11.86 0.96
CA ASN A 214 -0.30 -12.10 1.47
C ASN A 214 -0.94 -13.26 0.68
N ALA A 215 -1.54 -14.21 1.37
CA ALA A 215 -2.53 -15.10 0.78
C ALA A 215 -3.90 -14.72 1.33
N HIS A 216 -4.87 -14.42 0.47
CA HIS A 216 -6.19 -13.96 0.90
C HIS A 216 -7.33 -14.46 0.01
N TYR A 217 -8.55 -14.55 0.56
CA TYR A 217 -9.72 -14.96 -0.24
C TYR A 217 -10.94 -14.05 -0.02
N PRO A 218 -11.35 -13.24 -1.02
CA PRO A 218 -12.38 -12.21 -0.82
C PRO A 218 -13.78 -12.70 -0.45
N SER A 219 -14.11 -13.98 -0.70
CA SER A 219 -15.42 -14.53 -0.36
C SER A 219 -15.45 -15.22 1.00
N ILE A 220 -14.31 -15.34 1.68
CA ILE A 220 -14.28 -15.75 3.08
C ILE A 220 -13.89 -14.50 3.85
N GLU A 221 -14.89 -13.96 4.52
CA GLU A 221 -14.72 -12.75 5.30
C GLU A 221 -13.54 -12.96 6.27
N TYR A 222 -12.62 -11.99 6.34
CA TYR A 222 -11.44 -11.97 7.23
C TYR A 222 -10.29 -12.94 6.91
N GLU A 223 -10.34 -13.81 5.90
CA GLU A 223 -9.27 -14.79 5.69
C GLU A 223 -8.12 -14.22 4.84
N ALA A 224 -7.11 -13.66 5.52
CA ALA A 224 -5.83 -13.22 4.94
C ALA A 224 -4.68 -13.65 5.87
N GLU A 225 -3.64 -14.24 5.29
CA GLU A 225 -2.51 -14.80 6.03
C GLU A 225 -1.18 -14.20 5.53
N VAL A 226 -0.29 -13.93 6.48
CA VAL A 226 1.10 -13.57 6.21
C VAL A 226 1.87 -14.84 5.88
N MET A 227 2.26 -14.96 4.63
CA MET A 227 2.98 -16.11 4.09
C MET A 227 4.41 -15.73 3.73
N GLY A 228 5.31 -16.71 3.69
CA GLY A 228 6.65 -16.55 3.12
C GLY A 228 7.04 -17.72 2.24
N ILE A 229 7.86 -17.45 1.24
CA ILE A 229 8.50 -18.46 0.40
C ILE A 229 10.01 -18.29 0.42
N ASN A 230 10.73 -19.34 0.82
CA ASN A 230 12.17 -19.37 0.64
C ASN A 230 12.50 -19.52 -0.86
N LEU A 231 13.21 -18.56 -1.43
CA LEU A 231 13.46 -18.47 -2.86
C LEU A 231 14.39 -19.58 -3.39
N LYS A 232 15.17 -20.22 -2.51
CA LYS A 232 16.08 -21.32 -2.84
C LYS A 232 15.40 -22.69 -2.69
N THR A 233 14.79 -22.96 -1.55
CA THR A 233 14.18 -24.26 -1.25
C THR A 233 12.74 -24.38 -1.73
N LYS A 234 12.11 -23.26 -2.08
CA LYS A 234 10.68 -23.15 -2.44
C LYS A 234 9.73 -23.58 -1.33
N ASN A 235 10.23 -23.70 -0.09
CA ASN A 235 9.38 -24.00 1.06
C ASN A 235 8.49 -22.79 1.38
N ILE A 236 7.18 -23.04 1.54
CA ILE A 236 6.18 -22.03 1.91
C ILE A 236 5.83 -22.18 3.40
N VAL A 237 5.77 -21.06 4.11
CA VAL A 237 5.45 -20.99 5.54
C VAL A 237 4.28 -20.02 5.75
N ASN A 238 3.32 -20.41 6.60
CA ASN A 238 2.31 -19.50 7.15
C ASN A 238 2.82 -18.96 8.51
N TYR A 239 3.06 -17.65 8.59
CA TYR A 239 3.61 -16.99 9.77
C TYR A 239 2.54 -16.52 10.76
N SER A 240 1.40 -16.02 10.26
CA SER A 240 0.31 -15.53 11.12
C SER A 240 -0.44 -16.68 11.79
N GLN A 241 -0.73 -17.77 11.05
CA GLN A 241 -1.48 -18.94 11.52
C GLN A 241 -2.85 -18.58 12.10
N ARG A 242 -3.58 -17.67 11.43
CA ARG A 242 -4.83 -17.10 11.95
C ARG A 242 -5.96 -17.27 10.93
N PRO A 243 -6.94 -18.15 11.21
CA PRO A 243 -8.05 -18.38 10.30
C PRO A 243 -9.21 -17.39 10.46
N ASP A 244 -9.18 -16.47 11.44
CA ASP A 244 -10.36 -15.66 11.83
C ASP A 244 -10.14 -14.14 11.78
N CYS A 245 -9.01 -13.69 11.26
CA CYS A 245 -8.63 -12.28 11.21
C CYS A 245 -7.96 -11.95 9.89
N TYR A 246 -8.18 -10.74 9.39
CA TYR A 246 -7.43 -10.23 8.24
C TYR A 246 -6.03 -9.87 8.74
N ASP A 247 -5.00 -10.51 8.22
CA ASP A 247 -3.60 -10.21 8.52
C ASP A 247 -2.81 -10.00 7.21
N GLU A 248 -2.71 -8.75 6.76
CA GLU A 248 -1.95 -8.38 5.55
C GLU A 248 -0.54 -7.86 5.92
N PRO A 249 0.54 -8.47 5.42
CA PRO A 249 1.89 -7.96 5.63
C PRO A 249 2.13 -6.69 4.81
N GLU A 250 2.92 -5.74 5.31
CA GLU A 250 3.24 -4.49 4.59
C GLU A 250 4.74 -4.19 4.66
N GLY A 251 5.24 -3.69 5.79
CA GLY A 251 6.62 -3.24 5.96
C GLY A 251 7.46 -4.13 6.90
N ILE A 252 8.62 -4.60 6.43
CA ILE A 252 9.50 -5.52 7.16
C ILE A 252 10.62 -4.79 7.92
N PHE A 253 10.93 -5.26 9.13
CA PHE A 253 12.06 -4.73 9.90
C PHE A 253 13.40 -5.20 9.29
N PRO A 254 14.46 -4.36 9.35
CA PRO A 254 15.75 -4.65 8.72
C PRO A 254 16.49 -5.85 9.32
N ASP A 255 16.12 -6.28 10.54
CA ASP A 255 16.64 -7.50 11.16
C ASP A 255 16.04 -8.79 10.55
N GLY A 256 14.99 -8.66 9.74
CA GLY A 256 14.26 -9.76 9.11
C GLY A 256 13.49 -10.63 10.10
N LYS A 257 13.35 -10.23 11.37
CA LYS A 257 12.68 -11.04 12.40
C LYS A 257 11.22 -10.69 12.55
N HIS A 258 10.83 -9.49 12.14
CA HIS A 258 9.46 -9.02 12.29
C HIS A 258 8.97 -8.31 11.04
N ILE A 259 7.66 -8.35 10.83
CA ILE A 259 6.97 -7.57 9.80
C ILE A 259 5.79 -6.85 10.41
N LEU A 260 5.48 -5.66 9.87
CA LEU A 260 4.27 -4.93 10.18
C LEU A 260 3.09 -5.52 9.41
N VAL A 261 1.96 -5.62 10.10
CA VAL A 261 0.75 -6.25 9.60
C VAL A 261 -0.41 -5.29 9.78
N GLU A 262 -1.11 -5.00 8.68
CA GLU A 262 -2.46 -4.44 8.73
C GLU A 262 -3.42 -5.52 9.19
N SER A 263 -3.99 -5.35 10.39
CA SER A 263 -4.84 -6.38 10.96
C SER A 263 -6.13 -5.86 11.58
N THR A 264 -7.17 -6.68 11.45
CA THR A 264 -8.48 -6.46 12.08
C THR A 264 -8.61 -7.15 13.43
N ARG A 265 -7.54 -7.72 13.98
CA ARG A 265 -7.54 -8.58 15.18
C ARG A 265 -8.32 -8.05 16.39
N HIS A 266 -8.34 -6.74 16.64
CA HIS A 266 -9.09 -6.16 17.76
C HIS A 266 -10.57 -5.90 17.45
N HIS A 267 -10.93 -5.84 16.16
CA HIS A 267 -12.30 -5.72 15.67
C HIS A 267 -12.53 -6.72 14.51
N PRO A 268 -12.42 -8.04 14.76
CA PRO A 268 -12.38 -9.07 13.72
C PRO A 268 -13.77 -9.38 13.16
N LYS A 269 -14.78 -8.57 13.47
CA LYS A 269 -16.16 -8.75 13.02
C LYS A 269 -16.64 -7.50 12.33
N ARG A 270 -17.34 -7.70 11.23
CA ARG A 270 -18.05 -6.69 10.47
C ARG A 270 -19.12 -6.05 11.34
N ALA A 271 -19.11 -4.72 11.40
CA ALA A 271 -20.26 -3.97 11.84
C ALA A 271 -21.25 -3.79 10.67
N GLU A 272 -22.53 -3.65 10.98
CA GLU A 272 -23.56 -3.38 9.97
C GLU A 272 -23.20 -2.13 9.15
N GLY A 273 -23.30 -2.22 7.82
CA GLY A 273 -22.94 -1.12 6.90
C GLY A 273 -21.45 -0.92 6.65
N HIS A 274 -20.56 -1.62 7.37
CA HIS A 274 -19.12 -1.51 7.22
C HIS A 274 -18.52 -2.73 6.52
N THR A 275 -17.28 -2.62 6.07
CA THR A 275 -16.45 -3.78 5.72
C THR A 275 -15.54 -4.13 6.88
N THR A 276 -14.84 -5.24 6.79
CA THR A 276 -14.10 -5.78 7.93
C THR A 276 -12.72 -5.17 8.06
N TRP A 277 -12.12 -4.88 6.92
CA TRP A 277 -10.94 -4.04 6.74
C TRP A 277 -11.19 -2.54 7.03
N ASP A 278 -12.39 -2.15 7.46
CA ASP A 278 -12.61 -0.77 7.92
C ASP A 278 -11.92 -0.48 9.25
N TYR A 279 -11.69 -1.50 10.09
CA TYR A 279 -11.12 -1.34 11.43
C TYR A 279 -9.67 -1.80 11.54
N ILE A 280 -8.90 -1.66 10.46
CA ILE A 280 -7.47 -2.02 10.45
C ILE A 280 -6.68 -1.16 11.43
N ASP A 281 -5.72 -1.79 12.09
CA ASP A 281 -4.64 -1.14 12.83
C ASP A 281 -3.33 -1.87 12.55
N LEU A 282 -2.22 -1.32 13.03
CA LEU A 282 -0.89 -1.87 12.78
C LEU A 282 -0.37 -2.71 13.95
N TYR A 283 0.13 -3.88 13.59
CA TYR A 283 0.72 -4.88 14.49
C TYR A 283 2.09 -5.27 13.97
N LYS A 284 2.88 -5.89 14.83
CA LYS A 284 4.20 -6.43 14.54
C LYS A 284 4.17 -7.94 14.77
N LEU A 285 4.30 -8.70 13.68
CA LEU A 285 4.32 -10.16 13.68
C LEU A 285 5.75 -10.68 13.72
N ALA A 286 6.01 -11.69 14.55
CA ALA A 286 7.25 -12.45 14.52
C ALA A 286 7.29 -13.43 13.33
N LEU A 287 8.36 -13.36 12.54
CA LEU A 287 8.62 -14.26 11.39
C LEU A 287 9.39 -15.52 11.83
N ASP A 288 9.01 -16.10 12.97
CA ASP A 288 9.55 -17.34 13.53
C ASP A 288 8.54 -18.52 13.45
N GLY A 289 7.37 -18.27 12.87
CA GLY A 289 6.30 -19.25 12.73
C GLY A 289 5.49 -19.47 14.02
N SER A 290 5.61 -18.60 15.02
CA SER A 290 4.84 -18.70 16.26
C SER A 290 3.47 -18.02 16.23
N GLY A 291 3.17 -17.22 15.19
CA GLY A 291 1.96 -16.40 15.13
C GLY A 291 1.89 -15.30 16.21
N LYS A 292 2.99 -15.00 16.90
CA LYS A 292 3.05 -13.97 17.94
C LYS A 292 3.00 -12.59 17.31
N MET A 293 2.03 -11.79 17.75
CA MET A 293 1.86 -10.40 17.33
C MET A 293 1.85 -9.45 18.52
N GLU A 294 2.44 -8.28 18.31
CA GLU A 294 2.43 -7.13 19.20
C GLU A 294 1.62 -6.00 18.55
N ARG A 295 0.70 -5.36 19.29
CA ARG A 295 -0.04 -4.19 18.77
C ARG A 295 0.86 -2.95 18.83
N ILE A 296 0.97 -2.20 17.73
CA ILE A 296 1.79 -0.99 17.63
C ILE A 296 0.93 0.26 17.76
N THR A 297 -0.11 0.38 16.93
CA THR A 297 -0.97 1.57 16.85
C THR A 297 -2.32 1.33 17.52
N TYR A 298 -3.08 2.41 17.71
CA TYR A 298 -4.40 2.42 18.37
C TYR A 298 -5.44 3.27 17.62
N PHE A 299 -5.24 3.51 16.31
CA PHE A 299 -6.04 4.48 15.55
C PHE A 299 -7.51 4.04 15.41
N ASN A 300 -7.76 2.74 15.48
CA ASN A 300 -9.10 2.16 15.41
C ASN A 300 -9.87 2.15 16.74
N LYS A 301 -9.29 2.60 17.86
CA LYS A 301 -9.90 2.48 19.21
C LYS A 301 -11.29 3.12 19.32
N ASP A 302 -11.49 4.25 18.63
CA ASP A 302 -12.74 5.01 18.62
C ASP A 302 -13.59 4.73 17.38
N LEU A 303 -13.19 3.76 16.56
CA LEU A 303 -13.87 3.33 15.33
C LEU A 303 -14.09 4.46 14.31
N LYS A 304 -13.21 5.46 14.31
CA LYS A 304 -13.24 6.61 13.38
C LYS A 304 -12.11 6.58 12.36
N TYR A 305 -10.94 6.10 12.76
CA TYR A 305 -9.74 6.09 11.94
C TYR A 305 -9.15 4.69 11.85
N LYS A 306 -8.25 4.50 10.89
CA LYS A 306 -7.40 3.32 10.73
C LYS A 306 -5.97 3.77 10.43
N ALA A 307 -5.00 2.99 10.89
CA ALA A 307 -3.59 3.15 10.52
C ALA A 307 -3.24 2.08 9.48
N THR A 308 -2.66 2.49 8.35
CA THR A 308 -2.45 1.61 7.18
C THR A 308 -1.11 1.90 6.49
N ASN A 309 -0.70 0.98 5.62
CA ASN A 309 0.39 1.02 4.67
C ASN A 309 1.72 1.42 5.32
N PRO A 310 2.12 0.74 6.40
CA PRO A 310 3.34 1.09 7.08
C PRO A 310 4.58 0.55 6.37
N VAL A 311 5.66 1.31 6.46
CA VAL A 311 7.01 0.96 6.03
C VAL A 311 7.99 1.27 7.14
N VAL A 312 9.09 0.52 7.21
CA VAL A 312 10.12 0.66 8.26
C VAL A 312 11.41 1.19 7.63
N SER A 313 12.08 2.11 8.30
CA SER A 313 13.39 2.62 7.87
C SER A 313 14.46 1.52 7.93
N ASP A 314 15.51 1.62 7.11
CA ASP A 314 16.56 0.60 7.03
C ASP A 314 17.39 0.44 8.31
N ASP A 315 17.38 1.43 9.20
CA ASP A 315 17.97 1.33 10.54
C ASP A 315 17.00 0.77 11.60
N GLY A 316 15.73 0.57 11.24
CA GLY A 316 14.68 0.01 12.10
C GLY A 316 14.18 0.96 13.18
N LYS A 317 14.59 2.24 13.15
CA LYS A 317 14.25 3.23 14.17
C LYS A 317 12.90 3.88 13.95
N PHE A 318 12.47 3.96 12.70
CA PHE A 318 11.26 4.67 12.32
C PHE A 318 10.30 3.77 11.55
N MET A 319 9.02 3.93 11.83
CA MET A 319 7.94 3.47 10.95
C MET A 319 7.29 4.71 10.34
N ALA A 320 7.15 4.73 9.01
CA ALA A 320 6.27 5.69 8.34
C ALA A 320 4.99 4.98 7.94
N PHE A 321 3.84 5.63 8.10
CA PHE A 321 2.53 5.05 7.79
C PHE A 321 1.53 6.15 7.44
N GLN A 322 0.38 5.77 6.91
CA GLN A 322 -0.72 6.70 6.67
C GLN A 322 -1.86 6.45 7.66
N TYR A 323 -2.70 7.46 7.85
CA TYR A 323 -4.00 7.29 8.48
C TYR A 323 -5.13 7.45 7.46
N SER A 324 -6.22 6.74 7.70
CA SER A 324 -7.44 6.79 6.89
C SER A 324 -8.67 6.90 7.77
N VAL A 325 -9.82 7.21 7.16
CA VAL A 325 -11.12 7.23 7.84
C VAL A 325 -11.81 5.88 7.65
N VAL A 326 -12.50 5.43 8.69
CA VAL A 326 -13.36 4.23 8.64
C VAL A 326 -14.43 4.40 7.55
N GLY A 327 -14.63 3.36 6.73
CA GLY A 327 -15.56 3.36 5.59
C GLY A 327 -14.96 3.85 4.26
N GLU A 328 -13.73 4.39 4.26
CA GLU A 328 -13.03 4.71 3.02
C GLU A 328 -12.38 3.48 2.39
N THR A 329 -12.32 3.49 1.06
CA THR A 329 -11.67 2.44 0.27
C THR A 329 -10.24 2.18 0.72
N THR A 330 -9.86 0.90 0.80
CA THR A 330 -8.52 0.47 1.24
C THR A 330 -7.41 1.10 0.41
N GLY A 331 -6.39 1.60 1.12
CA GLY A 331 -5.23 2.30 0.58
C GLY A 331 -5.40 3.81 0.38
N ILE A 332 -6.60 4.38 0.61
CA ILE A 332 -6.76 5.83 0.73
C ILE A 332 -6.09 6.31 2.01
N GLY A 333 -5.26 7.36 1.93
CA GLY A 333 -4.61 7.99 3.07
C GLY A 333 -4.76 9.52 3.06
N HIS A 334 -4.65 10.14 4.24
CA HIS A 334 -4.81 11.59 4.43
C HIS A 334 -3.55 12.28 4.97
N GLY A 335 -2.39 11.68 4.75
CA GLY A 335 -1.12 12.17 5.26
C GLY A 335 -0.20 11.06 5.77
N ILE A 336 1.09 11.34 5.73
CA ILE A 336 2.15 10.47 6.18
C ILE A 336 2.60 10.88 7.57
N ILE A 337 2.74 9.87 8.43
CA ILE A 337 3.09 9.98 9.85
C ILE A 337 4.34 9.16 10.09
N ILE A 338 5.27 9.69 10.88
CA ILE A 338 6.42 8.93 11.39
C ILE A 338 6.21 8.60 12.85
N TRP A 339 6.42 7.33 13.19
CA TRP A 339 6.56 6.79 14.53
C TRP A 339 8.04 6.54 14.84
N ASP A 340 8.52 7.11 15.94
CA ASP A 340 9.90 6.95 16.44
C ASP A 340 9.91 5.89 17.56
N PHE A 341 10.47 4.70 17.26
CA PHE A 341 10.52 3.59 18.21
C PHE A 341 11.53 3.80 19.35
N GLU A 342 12.53 4.67 19.18
CA GLU A 342 13.49 4.99 20.25
C GLU A 342 12.84 5.95 21.24
N LYS A 343 12.24 7.04 20.74
CA LYS A 343 11.53 8.02 21.55
C LYS A 343 10.32 7.43 22.27
N GLU A 344 9.62 6.49 21.65
CA GLU A 344 8.55 5.75 22.33
C GLU A 344 9.06 5.02 23.58
N LYS A 345 10.20 4.33 23.47
CA LYS A 345 10.80 3.60 24.61
C LYS A 345 11.23 4.55 25.71
N GLU A 346 11.80 5.70 25.37
CA GLU A 346 12.20 6.72 26.34
C GLU A 346 11.01 7.29 27.12
N VAL A 347 9.86 7.47 26.46
CA VAL A 347 8.64 8.00 27.09
C VAL A 347 7.92 6.97 27.96
N LYS A 348 8.08 5.68 27.66
CA LYS A 348 7.45 4.56 28.40
C LYS A 348 8.28 4.04 29.58
N GLN A 349 9.56 4.40 29.67
CA GLN A 349 10.43 4.13 30.83
C GLN A 349 10.23 5.21 31.89
#